data_AF-A0A6L8HI52-F1
#
_entry.id   AF-A0A6L8HI52-F1
#
_cell.length_a   1.000
_cell.length_b   1.000
_cell.length_c   1.000
_cell.angle_alpha   90.00
_cell.angle_beta   90.00
_cell.angle_gamma   90.00
#
_symmetry.space_group_name_H-M   'P 1'
#
loop_
_entity.id
_entity.type
_entity.pdbx_description
1 polymer ?
#
loop_
_entity_poly.entity_id
_entity_poly.type
_entity_poly.pdbx_seq_one_letter_code
_entity_poly.pdbx_strand_id
1 'polypeptide(L)'
;MHRRPNAAGTNSTACQGQRLSSMTIWNKIFGGTSGAERVDYYEEGLALSQEGKFHEALTSFRLALKESPGDPIVLQQIAITYTRMGMDGDATKTYRHVLYRYPQAPGAHYGLAFILLRQGDREEAIEHLEAFLAGEPSEEDAGEHIAHARATLQELRGDGEDREDAQEDA
;
A
#
# COMPACT_ATOMS: atom_id res chain seq x y z
N MET A 1 68.12 -60.73 -12.60
CA MET A 1 67.96 -59.51 -13.42
C MET A 1 67.31 -59.89 -14.74
N HIS A 2 65.98 -59.80 -14.82
CA HIS A 2 65.19 -60.19 -16.00
C HIS A 2 64.97 -59.01 -16.95
N ARG A 3 65.16 -59.25 -18.26
CA ARG A 3 64.72 -58.37 -19.36
C ARG A 3 63.20 -58.27 -19.38
N ARG A 4 62.66 -57.09 -19.74
CA ARG A 4 61.59 -56.95 -20.75
C ARG A 4 61.72 -55.63 -21.52
N PRO A 5 61.36 -55.60 -22.82
CA PRO A 5 61.47 -54.44 -23.71
C PRO A 5 60.16 -53.64 -23.85
N ASN A 6 60.30 -52.56 -24.63
CA ASN A 6 59.42 -51.45 -25.00
C ASN A 6 58.30 -51.82 -26.01
N ALA A 7 57.15 -51.11 -25.96
CA ALA A 7 56.23 -50.74 -27.06
C ALA A 7 54.89 -50.23 -26.44
N ALA A 8 54.55 -48.95 -26.51
CA ALA A 8 53.93 -48.21 -27.63
C ALA A 8 52.42 -48.49 -27.81
N GLY A 9 51.62 -47.42 -27.68
CA GLY A 9 50.16 -47.38 -27.84
C GLY A 9 49.64 -46.02 -27.34
N THR A 10 49.98 -44.93 -28.03
CA THR A 10 49.10 -44.16 -28.92
C THR A 10 47.96 -43.39 -28.25
N ASN A 11 48.03 -42.08 -28.46
CA ASN A 11 46.94 -41.15 -28.72
C ASN A 11 46.47 -40.19 -27.61
N SER A 12 46.80 -38.93 -27.90
CA SER A 12 45.88 -37.80 -27.96
C SER A 12 45.59 -37.01 -26.67
N THR A 13 46.05 -35.75 -26.70
CA THR A 13 45.27 -34.51 -26.41
C THR A 13 44.41 -34.49 -25.13
N ALA A 14 44.47 -33.51 -24.24
CA ALA A 14 45.07 -32.19 -24.27
C ALA A 14 44.98 -31.60 -22.85
N CYS A 15 45.92 -30.72 -22.50
CA CYS A 15 45.69 -29.67 -21.53
C CYS A 15 44.61 -28.71 -22.07
N GLN A 16 43.49 -28.58 -21.36
CA GLN A 16 42.55 -27.45 -21.39
C GLN A 16 41.61 -27.71 -20.20
N GLY A 17 41.64 -26.95 -19.10
CA GLY A 17 41.67 -25.50 -19.10
C GLY A 17 40.32 -24.97 -19.57
N GLN A 18 39.22 -25.36 -18.92
CA GLN A 18 37.94 -24.67 -19.07
C GLN A 18 37.44 -24.18 -17.72
N ARG A 19 37.92 -22.97 -17.46
CA ARG A 19 37.35 -21.94 -16.61
C ARG A 19 35.90 -21.69 -17.07
N LEU A 20 34.97 -21.89 -16.14
CA LEU A 20 33.65 -21.27 -15.98
C LEU A 20 32.98 -20.70 -17.25
N SER A 21 31.82 -21.24 -17.60
CA SER A 21 30.69 -20.37 -17.96
C SER A 21 29.57 -20.57 -16.97
N SER A 22 29.78 -20.02 -15.76
CA SER A 22 28.81 -19.92 -14.67
C SER A 22 27.76 -18.84 -14.96
N MET A 23 27.13 -18.89 -16.14
CA MET A 23 26.04 -17.98 -16.50
C MET A 23 24.76 -18.71 -16.91
N THR A 24 24.83 -19.98 -17.33
CA THR A 24 23.64 -20.69 -17.83
C THR A 24 22.82 -21.36 -16.74
N ILE A 25 23.47 -21.89 -15.69
CA ILE A 25 22.77 -22.65 -14.65
C ILE A 25 22.07 -21.69 -13.68
N TRP A 26 22.71 -20.58 -13.31
CA TRP A 26 22.12 -19.58 -12.41
C TRP A 26 20.92 -18.84 -13.04
N ASN A 27 20.95 -18.53 -14.34
CA ASN A 27 19.79 -17.94 -15.05
C ASN A 27 18.55 -18.85 -15.09
N LYS A 28 18.72 -20.16 -14.99
CA LYS A 28 17.60 -21.12 -15.02
C LYS A 28 17.03 -21.40 -13.62
N ILE A 29 17.83 -21.20 -12.57
CA ILE A 29 17.43 -21.39 -11.17
C ILE A 29 16.90 -20.08 -10.55
N PHE A 30 17.43 -18.93 -10.97
CA PHE A 30 17.09 -17.61 -10.39
C PHE A 30 16.32 -16.68 -11.33
N GLY A 31 15.68 -17.24 -12.36
CA GLY A 31 14.89 -16.47 -13.31
C GLY A 31 15.80 -15.71 -14.28
N GLY A 32 15.71 -16.05 -15.56
CA GLY A 32 16.31 -15.24 -16.61
C GLY A 32 15.74 -13.83 -16.50
N THR A 33 16.62 -12.84 -16.39
CA THR A 33 16.26 -11.44 -16.59
C THR A 33 15.98 -11.22 -18.07
N SER A 34 14.84 -11.70 -18.54
CA SER A 34 14.29 -11.40 -19.85
C SER A 34 13.10 -10.48 -19.63
N GLY A 35 13.40 -9.18 -19.56
CA GLY A 35 12.45 -8.09 -19.83
C GLY A 35 11.12 -8.17 -19.09
N ALA A 36 11.13 -8.38 -17.77
CA ALA A 36 10.01 -7.90 -16.99
C ALA A 36 10.05 -6.37 -17.12
N GLU A 37 9.18 -5.82 -17.96
CA GLU A 37 8.84 -4.40 -17.91
C GLU A 37 8.64 -4.06 -16.43
N ARG A 38 9.32 -3.01 -15.95
CA ARG A 38 9.19 -2.61 -14.54
C ARG A 38 7.72 -2.27 -14.34
N VAL A 39 6.99 -3.19 -13.71
CA VAL A 39 5.57 -2.97 -13.41
C VAL A 39 5.52 -1.82 -12.42
N ASP A 40 4.81 -0.76 -12.80
CA ASP A 40 4.45 0.27 -11.85
C ASP A 40 3.34 -0.27 -10.96
N TYR A 41 3.76 -0.83 -9.83
CA TYR A 41 2.85 -1.44 -8.86
C TYR A 41 1.85 -0.46 -8.27
N TYR A 42 2.12 0.85 -8.32
CA TYR A 42 1.18 1.86 -7.86
C TYR A 42 0.04 2.01 -8.86
N GLU A 43 0.35 2.22 -10.14
CA GLU A 43 -0.64 2.35 -11.21
C GLU A 43 -1.46 1.06 -11.41
N GLU A 44 -0.81 -0.11 -11.30
CA GLU A 44 -1.50 -1.40 -11.31
C GLU A 44 -2.49 -1.50 -10.14
N GLY A 45 -2.08 -1.10 -8.93
CA GLY A 45 -2.95 -1.08 -7.76
C GLY A 45 -4.16 -0.15 -7.94
N LEU A 46 -3.97 1.03 -8.53
CA LEU A 46 -5.06 1.95 -8.85
C LEU A 46 -6.05 1.32 -9.82
N ALA A 47 -5.57 0.72 -10.91
CA ALA A 47 -6.42 0.05 -11.90
C ALA A 47 -7.23 -1.10 -11.28
N LEU A 48 -6.58 -1.97 -10.50
CA LEU A 48 -7.25 -3.07 -9.80
C LEU A 48 -8.29 -2.58 -8.78
N SER A 49 -8.01 -1.46 -8.09
CA SER A 49 -8.97 -0.85 -7.17
C SER A 49 -10.21 -0.32 -7.91
N GLN A 50 -10.03 0.31 -9.08
CA GLN A 50 -11.15 0.76 -9.92
C GLN A 50 -12.01 -0.40 -10.41
N GLU A 51 -11.39 -1.54 -10.73
CA GLU A 51 -12.09 -2.78 -11.12
C GLU A 51 -12.79 -3.51 -9.96
N GLY A 52 -12.61 -3.07 -8.71
CA GLY A 52 -13.19 -3.74 -7.55
C GLY A 52 -12.35 -4.89 -6.98
N LYS A 53 -11.16 -5.14 -7.51
CA LYS A 53 -10.28 -6.27 -7.15
C LYS A 53 -9.38 -5.90 -5.97
N PHE A 54 -9.97 -5.64 -4.80
CA PHE A 54 -9.25 -5.05 -3.66
C PHE A 54 -8.10 -5.88 -3.11
N HIS A 55 -8.20 -7.21 -3.10
CA HIS A 55 -7.13 -8.08 -2.61
C HIS A 55 -5.89 -8.02 -3.52
N GLU A 56 -6.11 -7.96 -4.84
CA GLU A 56 -5.06 -7.82 -5.84
C GLU A 56 -4.46 -6.41 -5.76
N ALA A 57 -5.31 -5.37 -5.69
CA ALA A 57 -4.87 -3.99 -5.51
C ALA A 57 -4.00 -3.81 -4.26
N LEU A 58 -4.41 -4.39 -3.13
CA LEU A 58 -3.63 -4.39 -1.89
C LEU A 58 -2.26 -5.07 -2.05
N THR A 59 -2.19 -6.12 -2.88
CA THR A 59 -0.93 -6.80 -3.19
C THR A 59 -0.01 -5.88 -3.99
N SER A 60 -0.51 -5.25 -5.06
CA SER A 60 0.26 -4.28 -5.85
C SER A 60 0.68 -3.08 -5.01
N PHE A 61 -0.20 -2.47 -4.21
CA PHE A 61 0.20 -1.37 -3.32
C PHE A 61 1.25 -1.77 -2.28
N ARG A 62 1.20 -2.99 -1.75
CA ARG A 62 2.27 -3.50 -0.85
C ARG A 62 3.61 -3.67 -1.57
N LEU A 63 3.60 -4.01 -2.85
CA LEU A 63 4.82 -4.03 -3.67
C LEU A 63 5.32 -2.61 -3.95
N ALA A 64 4.44 -1.68 -4.29
CA ALA A 64 4.78 -0.26 -4.44
C ALA A 64 5.41 0.31 -3.15
N LEU A 65 4.85 -0.03 -1.98
CA LEU A 65 5.38 0.39 -0.69
C LEU A 65 6.76 -0.20 -0.38
N LYS A 66 7.10 -1.38 -0.93
CA LYS A 66 8.46 -1.93 -0.78
C LYS A 66 9.48 -1.13 -1.58
N GLU A 67 9.10 -0.60 -2.74
CA GLU A 67 9.96 0.27 -3.55
C GLU A 67 10.13 1.65 -2.91
N SER A 68 9.07 2.17 -2.29
CA SER A 68 9.07 3.46 -1.57
C SER A 68 8.58 3.31 -0.12
N PRO A 69 9.43 2.82 0.81
CA PRO A 69 9.03 2.59 2.19
C PRO A 69 8.54 3.87 2.88
N GLY A 70 7.31 3.83 3.39
CA GLY A 70 6.72 4.94 4.14
C GLY A 70 6.11 6.05 3.27
N ASP A 71 5.97 5.84 1.97
CA ASP A 71 5.27 6.78 1.09
C ASP A 71 3.81 6.97 1.57
N PRO A 72 3.42 8.18 1.99
CA PRO A 72 2.08 8.45 2.49
C PRO A 72 0.99 8.24 1.44
N ILE A 73 1.30 8.45 0.15
CA ILE A 73 0.33 8.29 -0.95
C ILE A 73 -0.01 6.80 -1.10
N VAL A 74 1.02 5.93 -1.10
CA VAL A 74 0.82 4.48 -1.19
C VAL A 74 0.12 3.95 0.07
N LEU A 75 0.53 4.41 1.26
CA LEU A 75 -0.12 4.03 2.52
C LEU A 75 -1.58 4.45 2.57
N GLN A 76 -1.92 5.62 2.02
CA GLN A 76 -3.30 6.07 1.91
C GLN A 76 -4.11 5.16 0.99
N GLN A 77 -3.58 4.74 -0.16
CA GLN A 77 -4.27 3.79 -1.04
C GLN A 77 -4.48 2.42 -0.38
N ILE A 78 -3.51 1.95 0.40
CA ILE A 78 -3.67 0.73 1.22
C ILE A 78 -4.81 0.89 2.22
N ALA A 79 -4.87 2.02 2.94
CA ALA A 79 -5.92 2.29 3.91
C ALA A 79 -7.31 2.38 3.24
N ILE A 80 -7.44 3.08 2.11
CA ILE A 80 -8.66 3.14 1.31
C ILE A 80 -9.09 1.73 0.87
N THR A 81 -8.14 0.91 0.42
CA THR A 81 -8.40 -0.47 -0.01
C THR A 81 -8.94 -1.32 1.15
N TYR A 82 -8.36 -1.21 2.35
CA TYR A 82 -8.90 -1.87 3.54
C TYR A 82 -10.32 -1.39 3.88
N THR A 83 -10.59 -0.09 3.81
CA THR A 83 -11.94 0.46 4.04
C THR A 83 -12.95 -0.14 3.08
N ARG A 84 -12.61 -0.24 1.78
CA ARG A 84 -13.50 -0.84 0.76
C ARG A 84 -13.72 -2.33 0.94
N MET A 85 -12.79 -3.02 1.59
CA MET A 85 -12.93 -4.43 1.98
C MET A 85 -13.73 -4.61 3.28
N GLY A 86 -14.11 -3.53 3.97
CA GLY A 86 -14.74 -3.58 5.30
C GLY A 86 -13.76 -3.96 6.43
N MET A 87 -12.45 -3.91 6.16
CA MET A 87 -11.40 -4.21 7.13
C MET A 87 -11.05 -2.95 7.94
N ASP A 88 -12.04 -2.40 8.63
CA ASP A 88 -11.97 -1.09 9.28
C ASP A 88 -10.82 -1.01 10.31
N GLY A 89 -10.56 -2.10 11.04
CA GLY A 89 -9.46 -2.14 12.01
C GLY A 89 -8.08 -1.96 11.38
N ASP A 90 -7.84 -2.52 10.20
CA ASP A 90 -6.56 -2.38 9.49
C ASP A 90 -6.49 -1.04 8.75
N ALA A 91 -7.61 -0.55 8.23
CA ALA A 91 -7.72 0.80 7.68
C ALA A 91 -7.39 1.87 8.73
N THR A 92 -8.01 1.83 9.91
CA THR A 92 -7.77 2.76 11.03
C THR A 92 -6.30 2.76 11.46
N LYS A 93 -5.69 1.58 11.63
CA LYS A 93 -4.26 1.48 11.96
C LYS A 93 -3.39 2.15 10.89
N THR A 94 -3.73 1.94 9.62
CA THR A 94 -2.96 2.48 8.50
C THR A 94 -3.12 4.00 8.41
N TYR A 95 -4.35 4.53 8.53
CA TYR A 95 -4.60 5.98 8.59
C TYR A 95 -3.88 6.64 9.77
N ARG A 96 -3.96 6.06 10.97
CA ARG A 96 -3.24 6.58 12.14
C ARG A 96 -1.72 6.54 11.96
N HIS A 97 -1.19 5.53 11.27
CA HIS A 97 0.23 5.49 10.93
C HIS A 97 0.63 6.62 9.96
N VAL A 98 -0.19 6.92 8.95
CA VAL A 98 0.01 8.09 8.08
C VAL A 98 -0.01 9.37 8.91
N LEU A 99 -1.02 9.56 9.76
CA LEU A 99 -1.17 10.76 10.59
C LEU A 99 -0.05 10.93 11.63
N TYR A 100 0.51 9.84 12.14
CA TYR A 100 1.68 9.91 13.02
C TYR A 100 2.89 10.59 12.35
N ARG A 101 3.08 10.35 11.05
CA ARG A 101 4.22 10.91 10.30
C ARG A 101 3.88 12.21 9.56
N TYR A 102 2.62 12.34 9.15
CA TYR A 102 2.07 13.45 8.37
C TYR A 102 0.77 13.94 9.03
N PRO A 103 0.87 14.73 10.12
CA PRO A 103 -0.29 15.12 10.93
C PRO A 103 -1.29 16.04 10.23
N GLN A 104 -0.98 16.50 9.01
CA GLN A 104 -1.80 17.41 8.22
C GLN A 104 -2.27 16.74 6.92
N ALA A 105 -2.20 15.40 6.83
CA ALA A 105 -2.60 14.67 5.62
C ALA A 105 -4.14 14.63 5.52
N PRO A 106 -4.79 15.44 4.66
CA PRO A 106 -6.24 15.62 4.72
C PRO A 106 -6.97 14.32 4.41
N GLY A 107 -6.51 13.56 3.41
CA GLY A 107 -7.15 12.31 3.04
C GLY A 107 -7.09 11.21 4.11
N ALA A 108 -6.09 11.25 5.00
CA ALA A 108 -6.04 10.33 6.14
C ALA A 108 -7.01 10.75 7.26
N HIS A 109 -7.15 12.05 7.51
CA HIS A 109 -8.19 12.58 8.39
C HIS A 109 -9.60 12.21 7.91
N TYR A 110 -9.89 12.44 6.62
CA TYR A 110 -11.20 12.09 6.05
C TYR A 110 -11.50 10.59 6.11
N GLY A 111 -10.54 9.75 5.73
CA GLY A 111 -10.70 8.29 5.77
C GLY A 111 -10.93 7.75 7.18
N LEU A 112 -10.25 8.32 8.19
CA LEU A 112 -10.45 7.94 9.58
C LEU A 112 -11.80 8.43 10.11
N ALA A 113 -12.21 9.67 9.79
CA ALA A 113 -13.54 10.17 10.13
C ALA A 113 -14.65 9.27 9.56
N PHE A 114 -14.54 8.86 8.29
CA PHE A 114 -15.52 7.96 7.66
C PHE A 114 -15.69 6.64 8.41
N ILE A 115 -14.59 6.05 8.90
CA ILE A 115 -14.64 4.81 9.69
C ILE A 115 -15.25 5.06 11.07
N LEU A 116 -14.85 6.14 11.75
CA LEU A 116 -15.38 6.50 13.07
C LEU A 116 -16.89 6.75 13.03
N LEU A 117 -17.39 7.40 11.98
CA LEU A 117 -18.84 7.59 11.78
C LEU A 117 -19.59 6.27 11.64
N ARG A 118 -19.02 5.29 10.91
CA ARG A 118 -19.60 3.94 10.78
C ARG A 118 -19.60 3.18 12.11
N GLN A 119 -18.66 3.48 13.00
CA GLN A 119 -18.54 2.88 14.33
C GLN A 119 -19.44 3.58 15.37
N GLY A 120 -19.94 4.79 15.05
CA GLY A 120 -20.75 5.60 15.95
C GLY A 120 -19.95 6.54 16.84
N ASP A 121 -18.63 6.61 16.65
CA ASP A 121 -17.70 7.45 17.42
C ASP A 121 -17.74 8.90 16.90
N ARG A 122 -18.86 9.58 17.17
CA ARG A 122 -19.19 10.89 16.61
C ARG A 122 -18.20 11.99 17.01
N GLU A 123 -17.77 12.02 18.27
CA GLU A 123 -16.88 13.06 18.79
C GLU A 123 -15.52 13.05 18.07
N GLU A 124 -14.87 11.89 18.01
CA GLU A 124 -13.58 11.75 17.32
C GLU A 124 -13.73 11.97 15.80
N ALA A 125 -14.86 11.58 15.21
CA ALA A 125 -15.14 11.86 13.80
C ALA A 125 -15.20 13.36 13.50
N ILE A 126 -15.83 14.16 14.38
CA ILE A 126 -15.89 15.63 14.24
C ILE A 126 -14.47 16.21 14.19
N GLU A 127 -13.61 15.83 15.13
CA GLU A 127 -12.22 16.32 15.17
C GLU A 127 -11.47 16.03 13.86
N HIS A 128 -11.63 14.83 13.31
CA HIS A 128 -10.99 14.46 12.06
C HIS A 128 -11.61 15.15 10.83
N LEU A 129 -12.92 15.39 10.78
CA LEU A 129 -13.54 16.16 9.69
C LEU A 129 -13.10 17.63 9.72
N GLU A 130 -12.99 18.22 10.91
CA GLU A 130 -12.46 19.58 11.07
C GLU A 130 -11.02 19.68 10.60
N ALA A 131 -10.16 18.73 11.01
CA ALA A 131 -8.78 18.67 10.57
C ALA A 131 -8.65 18.44 9.05
N PHE A 132 -9.53 17.63 8.45
CA PHE A 132 -9.60 17.48 7.00
C PHE A 132 -9.85 18.82 6.30
N LEU A 133 -10.84 19.60 6.76
CA LEU A 133 -11.15 20.91 6.17
C LEU A 133 -10.07 21.96 6.45
N ALA A 134 -9.44 21.92 7.63
CA ALA A 134 -8.35 22.82 8.01
C ALA A 134 -7.08 22.59 7.18
N GLY A 135 -6.89 21.37 6.65
CA GLY A 135 -5.80 21.06 5.72
C GLY A 135 -5.96 21.64 4.31
N GLU A 136 -7.01 22.45 4.07
CA GLU A 136 -7.33 23.10 2.80
C GLU A 136 -7.21 22.15 1.58
N PRO A 137 -7.98 21.04 1.56
CA PRO A 137 -7.96 20.12 0.45
C PRO A 137 -8.39 20.81 -0.85
N SER A 138 -7.76 20.44 -1.95
CA SER A 138 -8.07 20.95 -3.29
C SER A 138 -9.53 20.69 -3.66
N GLU A 139 -10.27 21.74 -4.00
CA GLU A 139 -11.67 21.62 -4.47
C GLU A 139 -11.77 20.82 -5.77
N GLU A 140 -10.74 20.88 -6.64
CA GLU A 140 -10.69 20.13 -7.88
C GLU A 140 -10.59 18.62 -7.62
N ASP A 141 -9.77 18.22 -6.64
CA ASP A 141 -9.49 16.80 -6.36
C ASP A 141 -10.43 16.19 -5.31
N ALA A 142 -10.97 17.02 -4.41
CA ALA A 142 -11.68 16.56 -3.21
C ALA A 142 -13.02 17.27 -2.98
N GLY A 143 -13.59 17.96 -3.96
CA GLY A 143 -14.86 18.72 -3.81
C GLY A 143 -16.01 17.89 -3.24
N GLU A 144 -16.18 16.63 -3.66
CA GLU A 144 -17.21 15.74 -3.09
C GLU A 144 -16.97 15.44 -1.61
N HIS A 145 -15.72 15.20 -1.23
CA HIS A 145 -15.31 14.93 0.15
C HIS A 145 -15.49 16.19 1.02
N ILE A 146 -15.21 17.38 0.48
CA ILE A 146 -15.41 18.67 1.15
C ILE A 146 -16.90 18.90 1.41
N ALA A 147 -17.74 18.72 0.40
CA ALA A 147 -19.19 18.87 0.52
C ALA A 147 -19.76 17.89 1.56
N HIS A 148 -19.34 16.63 1.50
CA HIS A 148 -19.72 15.61 2.49
C HIS A 148 -19.28 16.00 3.90
N ALA A 149 -18.01 16.34 4.11
CA ALA A 149 -17.47 16.69 5.42
C ALA A 149 -18.22 17.87 6.07
N ARG A 150 -18.51 18.93 5.28
CA ARG A 150 -19.28 20.09 5.76
C ARG A 150 -20.71 19.71 6.16
N ALA A 151 -21.39 18.93 5.32
CA ALA A 151 -22.76 18.49 5.59
C ALA A 151 -22.82 17.60 6.85
N THR A 152 -21.90 16.65 6.97
CA THR A 152 -21.81 15.77 8.13
C THR A 152 -21.50 16.52 9.42
N LEU A 153 -20.59 17.50 9.39
CA LEU A 153 -20.31 18.33 10.57
C LEU A 153 -21.54 19.13 11.02
N GLN A 154 -22.33 19.64 10.08
CA GLN A 154 -23.57 20.34 10.39
C GLN A 154 -24.59 19.42 11.06
N GLU A 155 -24.79 18.21 10.52
CA GLU A 155 -25.69 17.21 11.09
C GLU A 155 -25.26 16.80 12.50
N LEU A 156 -23.99 16.45 12.69
CA LEU A 156 -23.49 15.98 13.98
C LEU A 156 -23.54 17.04 15.09
N ARG A 157 -23.40 18.33 14.74
CA ARG A 157 -23.52 19.43 15.69
C ARG A 157 -24.97 19.76 16.02
N GLY A 158 -25.87 19.73 15.03
CA GLY A 158 -27.30 19.90 15.25
C GLY A 158 -27.87 18.82 16.18
N ASP A 159 -27.44 17.57 16.00
CA ASP A 159 -27.81 16.45 16.88
C ASP A 159 -27.30 16.60 18.34
N GLY A 160 -26.31 17.45 18.58
CA GLY A 160 -25.74 17.72 19.90
C GLY A 160 -26.58 18.72 20.70
N GLU A 161 -27.03 19.80 20.05
CA GLU A 161 -27.86 20.84 20.66
C GLU A 161 -29.22 20.27 21.14
N ASP A 162 -29.84 19.40 20.33
CA ASP A 162 -31.12 18.76 20.70
C ASP A 162 -31.02 17.78 21.90
N ARG A 163 -29.81 17.31 22.25
CA ARG A 163 -29.59 16.34 23.34
C ARG A 163 -29.24 17.01 24.67
N GLU A 164 -28.55 18.14 24.64
CA GLU A 164 -28.25 18.91 25.86
C GLU A 164 -29.54 19.47 26.48
N ASP A 165 -30.48 19.94 25.66
CA ASP A 165 -31.80 20.43 26.10
C ASP A 165 -32.67 19.34 26.75
N ALA A 166 -32.49 18.07 26.35
CA ALA A 166 -33.24 16.95 26.91
C ALA A 166 -32.70 16.46 28.27
N GLN A 167 -31.54 16.97 28.70
CA GLN A 167 -30.82 16.47 29.86
C GLN A 167 -30.86 17.43 31.07
N GLU A 168 -31.37 18.66 30.90
CA GLU A 168 -31.61 19.63 31.99
C GLU A 168 -32.96 19.45 32.72
N ASP A 169 -33.87 18.61 32.20
CA ASP A 169 -35.23 18.41 32.75
C ASP A 169 -35.39 17.19 33.70
N ALA A 170 -34.29 16.57 34.17
CA ALA A 170 -34.30 15.41 35.07
C ALA A 170 -33.65 15.68 36.43
#